data_AF-A0A1X9T420-F1
#
_entry.id   AF-A0A1X9T420-F1
#
_cell.length_a   1.000
_cell.length_b   1.000
_cell.length_c   1.000
_cell.angle_alpha   90.00
_cell.angle_beta   90.00
_cell.angle_gamma   90.00
#
_symmetry.space_group_name_H-M   'P 1'
#
loop_
_entity.id
_entity.type
_entity.pdbx_description
1 polymer ?
#
loop_
_entity_poly.entity_id
_entity_poly.type
_entity_poly.pdbx_seq_one_letter_code
_entity_poly.pdbx_strand_id
1 'polypeptide(L)'
;MKRKTLLDVLIRQLSKPQDPENSITIDQKEYQELKDQAKRYEQQRKQADTIRKRGERLENDLQQVKEQNKDIREQIRKERDARETQASEQQESLQQITSLQQQLKQERQLGEQLQRKLEEQQQLLKVQQQKEDVLQQQHRDTKAELRVVKQLLMDALRSSSEASNIESRLEHILQETRNALLQNDHGQTPKGTHSLSTSESTQDVLEKKSVSVPVTHWENAVFGRMAHGGVLQTEAGAFYRITELMVQQYDLEHEAQVRIQLDANRIVDIKLLFQGDDTLSPILQLTGTIQLGESYQWYCLSTEDPQQRYPIHYKDIEVLTLTEGIPCFFNIDTSESEFSRYARISRLFTELPEENRPTKNKKKPVANLAKRKNKPSPFLEGYTVAVVGGMKKWVEQTVTDTGAEFIHDDEKQIKRITAALTKVDAVFLLLTATSHESTWQAIEIVKEAGIPHFRIEGSKSNLRQLLIDNQERIRQAREDRNL
;
A
#
# COMPACT_ATOMS: atom_id res chain seq x y z
N MET A 1 31.59 -66.72 2.02
CA MET A 1 30.58 -67.72 1.61
C MET A 1 31.00 -69.19 1.83
N LYS A 2 32.29 -69.57 1.87
CA LYS A 2 32.72 -70.99 1.94
C LYS A 2 32.53 -71.73 3.28
N ARG A 3 32.27 -71.05 4.41
CA ARG A 3 32.11 -71.69 5.74
C ARG A 3 30.70 -72.20 6.04
N LYS A 4 29.66 -71.59 5.43
CA LYS A 4 28.26 -71.98 5.65
C LYS A 4 27.96 -73.35 5.02
N THR A 5 28.53 -73.58 3.84
CA THR A 5 28.52 -74.87 3.14
C THR A 5 29.25 -75.97 3.89
N LEU A 6 30.34 -75.67 4.62
CA LEU A 6 31.04 -76.68 5.42
C LEU A 6 30.21 -77.14 6.62
N LEU A 7 29.50 -76.24 7.30
CA LEU A 7 28.63 -76.60 8.43
C LEU A 7 27.42 -77.42 7.98
N ASP A 8 26.78 -77.02 6.87
CA ASP A 8 25.64 -77.75 6.30
C ASP A 8 26.04 -79.13 5.73
N VAL A 9 27.28 -79.27 5.24
CA VAL A 9 27.86 -80.56 4.81
C VAL A 9 28.19 -81.45 6.01
N LEU A 10 28.74 -80.91 7.10
CA LEU A 10 29.00 -81.65 8.34
C LEU A 10 27.71 -82.17 8.99
N ILE A 11 26.65 -81.34 9.04
CA ILE A 11 25.34 -81.73 9.55
C ILE A 11 24.72 -82.86 8.70
N ARG A 12 24.88 -82.81 7.37
CA ARG A 12 24.44 -83.90 6.47
C ARG A 12 25.27 -85.17 6.59
N GLN A 13 26.56 -85.07 6.90
CA GLN A 13 27.42 -86.24 7.10
C GLN A 13 27.13 -86.95 8.44
N LEU A 14 26.78 -86.19 9.49
CA LEU A 14 26.34 -86.73 10.78
C LEU A 14 24.92 -87.32 10.77
N SER A 15 24.12 -87.03 9.73
CA SER A 15 22.74 -87.53 9.58
C SER A 15 22.62 -88.80 8.73
N LYS A 16 23.75 -89.34 8.23
CA LYS A 16 23.74 -90.65 7.56
C LYS A 16 23.71 -91.75 8.63
N PRO A 17 22.84 -92.77 8.50
CA PRO A 17 22.87 -93.92 9.40
C PRO A 17 24.21 -94.64 9.23
N GLN A 18 25.05 -94.60 10.26
CA GLN A 18 26.23 -95.46 10.35
C GLN A 18 25.78 -96.86 10.78
N ASP A 19 26.44 -97.87 10.21
CA ASP A 19 26.36 -99.26 10.64
C ASP A 19 26.50 -99.38 12.17
N PRO A 20 25.75 -100.29 12.82
CA PRO A 20 25.61 -100.33 14.28
C PRO A 20 26.84 -100.82 15.07
N GLU A 21 28.02 -101.01 14.46
CA GLU A 21 29.21 -101.57 15.14
C GLU A 21 30.29 -100.56 15.55
N ASN A 22 30.07 -99.25 15.39
CA ASN A 22 30.92 -98.24 16.01
C ASN A 22 30.08 -97.06 16.51
N SER A 23 29.35 -97.28 17.60
CA SER A 23 28.69 -96.20 18.33
C SER A 23 29.74 -95.36 19.04
N ILE A 24 30.19 -94.29 18.39
CA ILE A 24 30.88 -93.21 19.08
C ILE A 24 29.84 -92.58 20.00
N THR A 25 29.85 -92.98 21.27
CA THR A 25 29.13 -92.28 22.35
C THR A 25 29.76 -90.90 22.49
N ILE A 26 29.25 -89.95 21.69
CA ILE A 26 29.48 -88.52 21.95
C ILE A 26 28.82 -88.24 23.29
N ASP A 27 29.65 -87.85 24.26
CA ASP A 27 29.21 -87.58 25.62
C ASP A 27 28.15 -86.47 25.59
N GLN A 28 27.01 -86.66 26.26
CA GLN A 28 25.88 -85.71 26.20
C GLN A 28 26.30 -84.29 26.58
N LYS A 29 27.37 -84.16 27.38
CA LYS A 29 28.01 -82.87 27.71
C LYS A 29 28.62 -82.17 26.49
N GLU A 30 29.38 -82.86 25.65
CA GLU A 30 30.01 -82.26 24.46
C GLU A 30 28.98 -81.75 23.45
N TYR A 31 27.87 -82.49 23.28
CA TYR A 31 26.77 -82.05 22.42
C TYR A 31 26.10 -80.77 22.95
N GLN A 32 25.93 -80.67 24.28
CA GLN A 32 25.34 -79.49 24.91
C GLN A 32 26.25 -78.26 24.79
N GLU A 33 27.57 -78.44 24.98
CA GLU A 33 28.57 -77.38 24.82
C GLU A 33 28.63 -76.87 23.37
N LEU A 34 28.63 -77.77 22.38
CA LEU A 34 28.57 -77.41 20.96
C LEU A 34 27.30 -76.62 20.60
N LYS A 35 26.16 -77.01 21.18
CA LYS A 35 24.87 -76.32 20.98
C LYS A 35 24.88 -74.91 21.57
N ASP A 36 25.45 -74.74 22.76
CA ASP A 36 25.58 -73.43 23.40
C ASP A 36 26.60 -72.54 22.69
N GLN A 37 27.69 -73.12 22.19
CA GLN A 37 28.67 -72.42 21.37
C GLN A 37 28.05 -71.95 20.05
N ALA A 38 27.25 -72.79 19.38
CA ALA A 38 26.53 -72.42 18.16
C ALA A 38 25.54 -71.27 18.40
N LYS A 39 24.80 -71.29 19.52
CA LYS A 39 23.90 -70.19 19.92
C LYS A 39 24.66 -68.88 20.14
N ARG A 40 25.80 -68.92 20.84
CA ARG A 40 26.64 -67.72 21.07
C ARG A 40 27.15 -67.15 19.74
N TYR A 41 27.60 -68.00 18.83
CA TYR A 41 28.01 -67.57 17.48
C TYR A 41 26.86 -66.96 16.69
N GLU A 42 25.65 -67.52 16.78
CA GLU A 42 24.48 -66.96 16.10
C GLU A 42 24.10 -65.59 16.68
N GLN A 43 24.18 -65.42 17.99
CA GLN A 43 23.95 -64.12 18.65
C GLN A 43 25.00 -63.08 18.23
N GLN A 44 26.29 -63.43 18.23
CA GLN A 44 27.35 -62.53 17.76
C GLN A 44 27.16 -62.15 16.30
N ARG A 45 26.73 -63.08 15.46
CA ARG A 45 26.41 -62.80 14.05
C ARG A 45 25.25 -61.82 13.91
N LYS A 46 24.16 -62.00 14.68
CA LYS A 46 23.02 -61.07 14.69
C LYS A 46 23.47 -59.67 15.14
N GLN A 47 24.33 -59.58 16.15
CA GLN A 47 24.91 -58.31 16.61
C GLN A 47 25.81 -57.66 15.54
N ALA A 48 26.64 -58.43 14.85
CA ALA A 48 27.47 -57.91 13.76
C ALA A 48 26.60 -57.38 12.59
N ASP A 49 25.52 -58.08 12.24
CA ASP A 49 24.60 -57.66 11.20
C ASP A 49 23.83 -56.38 11.58
N THR A 50 23.44 -56.21 12.86
CA THR A 50 22.80 -54.96 13.31
C THR A 50 23.76 -53.78 13.33
N ILE A 51 25.01 -53.97 13.78
CA ILE A 51 26.06 -52.95 13.73
C ILE A 51 26.34 -52.55 12.27
N ARG A 52 26.44 -53.52 11.36
CA ARG A 52 26.67 -53.25 9.93
C ARG A 52 25.54 -52.41 9.33
N LYS A 53 24.28 -52.79 9.56
CA LYS A 53 23.11 -52.02 9.10
C LYS A 53 23.07 -50.61 9.69
N ARG A 54 23.51 -50.44 10.94
CA ARG A 54 23.62 -49.12 11.56
C ARG A 54 24.73 -48.28 10.92
N GLY A 55 25.87 -48.88 10.58
CA GLY A 55 26.95 -48.23 9.85
C GLY A 55 26.51 -47.73 8.47
N GLU A 56 25.85 -48.59 7.69
CA GLU A 56 25.31 -48.23 6.37
C GLU A 56 24.30 -47.06 6.45
N ARG A 57 23.46 -47.01 7.50
CA ARG A 57 22.55 -45.87 7.73
C ARG A 57 23.29 -44.58 8.04
N LEU A 58 24.26 -44.63 8.96
CA LEU A 58 25.04 -43.45 9.35
C LEU A 58 25.86 -42.89 8.18
N GLU A 59 26.34 -43.76 7.28
CA GLU A 59 27.06 -43.34 6.08
C GLU A 59 26.14 -42.61 5.09
N ASN A 60 24.92 -43.13 4.90
CA ASN A 60 23.90 -42.45 4.10
C ASN A 60 23.50 -41.09 4.70
N ASP A 61 23.29 -41.04 6.02
CA ASP A 61 22.95 -39.80 6.73
C ASP A 61 24.09 -38.76 6.60
N LEU A 62 25.35 -39.20 6.74
CA LEU A 62 26.52 -38.33 6.56
C LEU A 62 26.60 -37.78 5.13
N GLN A 63 26.28 -38.60 4.13
CA GLN A 63 26.28 -38.18 2.74
C GLN A 63 25.15 -37.18 2.45
N GLN A 64 23.97 -37.40 3.03
CA GLN A 64 22.84 -36.46 2.94
C GLN A 64 23.19 -35.10 3.57
N VAL A 65 23.81 -35.10 4.77
CA VAL A 65 24.25 -33.88 5.45
C VAL A 65 25.33 -33.15 4.65
N LYS A 66 26.22 -33.86 3.95
CA LYS A 66 27.22 -33.23 3.07
C LYS A 66 26.58 -32.50 1.88
N GLU A 67 25.57 -33.11 1.24
CA GLU A 67 24.87 -32.46 0.12
C GLU A 67 24.07 -31.24 0.62
N GLN A 68 23.36 -31.36 1.74
CA GLN A 68 22.66 -30.23 2.37
C GLN A 68 23.61 -29.07 2.70
N ASN A 69 24.79 -29.36 3.24
CA ASN A 69 25.79 -28.33 3.53
C ASN A 69 26.32 -27.64 2.26
N LYS A 70 26.41 -28.36 1.15
CA LYS A 70 26.82 -27.80 -0.14
C LYS A 70 25.75 -26.86 -0.68
N ASP A 71 24.48 -27.26 -0.61
CA ASP A 71 23.35 -26.43 -1.02
C ASP A 71 23.25 -25.14 -0.19
N ILE A 72 23.40 -25.25 1.14
CA ILE A 72 23.41 -24.09 2.05
C ILE A 72 24.55 -23.13 1.70
N ARG A 73 25.76 -23.64 1.43
CA ARG A 73 26.91 -22.80 1.03
C ARG A 73 26.66 -22.07 -0.29
N GLU A 74 26.02 -22.73 -1.26
CA GLU A 74 25.68 -22.09 -2.52
C GLU A 74 24.60 -21.01 -2.35
N GLN A 75 23.64 -21.23 -1.47
CA GLN A 75 22.61 -20.23 -1.14
C GLN A 75 23.22 -19.01 -0.45
N ILE A 76 24.09 -19.21 0.55
CA ILE A 76 24.81 -18.11 1.22
C ILE A 76 25.62 -17.29 0.21
N ARG A 77 26.26 -17.96 -0.76
CA ARG A 77 27.00 -17.26 -1.82
C ARG A 77 26.09 -16.40 -2.69
N LYS A 78 24.95 -16.95 -3.15
CA LYS A 78 23.96 -16.20 -3.94
C LYS A 78 23.40 -15.00 -3.19
N GLU A 79 23.11 -15.15 -1.90
CA GLU A 79 22.62 -14.06 -1.06
C GLU A 79 23.68 -12.98 -0.84
N ARG A 80 24.96 -13.36 -0.72
CA ARG A 80 26.07 -12.40 -0.61
C ARG A 80 26.23 -11.58 -1.88
N ASP A 81 26.24 -12.23 -3.04
CA ASP A 81 26.38 -11.56 -4.34
C ASP A 81 25.17 -10.62 -4.59
N ALA A 82 23.96 -11.03 -4.18
CA ALA A 82 22.76 -10.19 -4.24
C ALA A 82 22.82 -8.96 -3.30
N ARG A 83 23.39 -9.12 -2.09
CA ARG A 83 23.59 -7.99 -1.17
C ARG A 83 24.65 -7.01 -1.68
N GLU A 84 25.71 -7.51 -2.30
CA GLU A 84 26.77 -6.66 -2.86
C GLU A 84 26.28 -5.84 -4.06
N THR A 85 25.49 -6.45 -4.94
CA THR A 85 24.82 -5.73 -6.04
C THR A 85 23.85 -4.67 -5.52
N GLN A 86 23.00 -5.02 -4.55
CA GLN A 86 22.09 -4.07 -3.92
C GLN A 86 22.83 -2.90 -3.24
N ALA A 87 23.96 -3.17 -2.57
CA ALA A 87 24.77 -2.12 -1.94
C ALA A 87 25.38 -1.16 -2.97
N SER A 88 25.82 -1.68 -4.13
CA SER A 88 26.30 -0.85 -5.24
C SER A 88 25.20 0.06 -5.79
N GLU A 89 24.00 -0.48 -6.04
CA GLU A 89 22.85 0.28 -6.54
C GLU A 89 22.41 1.38 -5.53
N GLN A 90 22.44 1.08 -4.23
CA GLN A 90 22.17 2.05 -3.18
C GLN A 90 23.23 3.17 -3.16
N GLN A 91 24.51 2.83 -3.33
CA GLN A 91 25.58 3.81 -3.38
C GLN A 91 25.46 4.73 -4.60
N GLU A 92 25.11 4.19 -5.78
CA GLU A 92 24.84 4.98 -6.99
C GLU A 92 23.65 5.92 -6.79
N SER A 93 22.58 5.43 -6.17
CA SER A 93 21.39 6.24 -5.87
C SER A 93 21.70 7.39 -4.90
N LEU A 94 22.51 7.14 -3.87
CA LEU A 94 22.97 8.18 -2.94
C LEU A 94 23.82 9.25 -3.64
N GLN A 95 24.69 8.85 -4.57
CA GLN A 95 25.47 9.80 -5.38
C GLN A 95 24.57 10.67 -6.25
N GLN A 96 23.53 10.10 -6.87
CA GLN A 96 22.55 10.84 -7.65
C GLN A 96 21.78 11.85 -6.77
N ILE A 97 21.25 11.43 -5.62
CA ILE A 97 20.56 12.32 -4.67
C ILE A 97 21.47 13.48 -4.25
N THR A 98 22.73 13.20 -3.92
CA THR A 98 23.69 14.24 -3.54
C THR A 98 23.91 15.25 -4.67
N SER A 99 24.02 14.78 -5.92
CA SER A 99 24.17 15.66 -7.08
C SER A 99 22.94 16.54 -7.33
N LEU A 100 21.73 15.98 -7.18
CA LEU A 100 20.47 16.71 -7.34
C LEU A 100 20.27 17.75 -6.23
N GLN A 101 20.64 17.43 -4.99
CA GLN A 101 20.63 18.40 -3.89
C GLN A 101 21.58 19.57 -4.15
N GLN A 102 22.74 19.31 -4.75
CA GLN A 102 23.68 20.36 -5.14
C GLN A 102 23.12 21.25 -6.25
N GLN A 103 22.45 20.68 -7.25
CA GLN A 103 21.77 21.43 -8.30
C GLN A 103 20.63 22.29 -7.75
N LEU A 104 19.77 21.72 -6.91
CA LEU A 104 18.66 22.45 -6.28
C LEU A 104 19.14 23.61 -5.41
N LYS A 105 20.29 23.45 -4.73
CA LYS A 105 20.94 24.55 -4.01
C LYS A 105 21.42 25.66 -4.94
N GLN A 106 21.98 25.32 -6.11
CA GLN A 106 22.39 26.32 -7.11
C GLN A 106 21.18 27.07 -7.68
N GLU A 107 20.08 26.36 -7.99
CA GLU A 107 18.86 26.99 -8.49
C GLU A 107 18.22 27.93 -7.46
N ARG A 108 18.20 27.55 -6.17
CA ARG A 108 17.73 28.44 -5.10
C ARG A 108 18.57 29.72 -5.01
N GLN A 109 19.90 29.60 -5.08
CA GLN A 109 20.79 30.77 -5.08
C GLN A 109 20.55 31.66 -6.31
N LEU A 110 20.31 31.08 -7.48
CA LEU A 110 19.97 31.83 -8.69
C LEU A 110 18.61 32.54 -8.54
N GLY A 111 17.61 31.85 -7.98
CA GLY A 111 16.29 32.40 -7.69
C GLY A 111 16.36 33.60 -6.76
N GLU A 112 17.13 33.52 -5.67
CA GLU A 112 17.35 34.63 -4.75
C GLU A 112 18.02 35.83 -5.44
N GLN A 113 19.00 35.60 -6.32
CA GLN A 113 19.64 36.67 -7.08
C GLN A 113 18.66 37.36 -8.05
N LEU A 114 17.82 36.58 -8.74
CA LEU A 114 16.80 37.11 -9.64
C LEU A 114 15.74 37.90 -8.87
N GLN A 115 15.34 37.43 -7.70
CA GLN A 115 14.37 38.14 -6.86
C GLN A 115 14.91 39.48 -6.37
N ARG A 116 16.17 39.56 -5.93
CA ARG A 116 16.82 40.84 -5.59
C ARG A 116 16.85 41.80 -6.78
N LYS A 117 17.18 41.32 -7.98
CA LYS A 117 17.16 42.15 -9.19
C LYS A 117 15.75 42.66 -9.51
N LEU A 118 14.72 41.85 -9.31
CA LEU A 118 13.33 42.25 -9.51
C LEU A 118 12.91 43.34 -8.51
N GLU A 119 13.28 43.18 -7.24
CA GLU A 119 13.02 44.18 -6.19
C GLU A 119 13.74 45.51 -6.49
N GLU A 120 14.99 45.47 -6.94
CA GLU A 120 15.74 46.65 -7.39
C GLU A 120 15.02 47.36 -8.57
N GLN A 121 14.54 46.61 -9.56
CA GLN A 121 13.77 47.17 -10.67
C GLN A 121 12.44 47.79 -10.22
N GLN A 122 11.72 47.16 -9.28
CA GLN A 122 10.48 47.70 -8.73
C GLN A 122 10.72 49.00 -7.94
N GLN A 123 11.82 49.09 -7.19
CA GLN A 123 12.21 50.32 -6.51
C GLN A 123 12.53 51.44 -7.50
N LEU A 124 13.25 51.14 -8.57
CA LEU A 124 13.54 52.09 -9.65
C LEU A 124 12.25 52.61 -10.29
N LEU A 125 11.29 51.74 -10.59
CA LEU A 125 9.98 52.14 -11.14
C LEU A 125 9.20 53.05 -10.18
N LYS A 126 9.21 52.76 -8.87
CA LYS A 126 8.57 53.64 -7.87
C LYS A 126 9.19 55.03 -7.84
N VAL A 127 10.52 55.12 -7.91
CA VAL A 127 11.24 56.41 -7.96
C VAL A 127 10.90 57.17 -9.26
N GLN A 128 10.79 56.47 -10.39
CA GLN A 128 10.36 57.08 -11.66
C GLN A 128 8.93 57.62 -11.58
N GLN A 129 7.99 56.85 -11.02
CA GLN A 129 6.60 57.29 -10.83
C GLN A 129 6.51 58.52 -9.93
N GLN A 130 7.24 58.53 -8.81
CA GLN A 130 7.30 59.71 -7.93
C GLN A 130 7.83 60.95 -8.66
N LYS A 131 8.84 60.78 -9.53
CA LYS A 131 9.36 61.87 -10.35
C LYS A 131 8.32 62.37 -11.36
N GLU A 132 7.57 61.48 -11.99
CA GLU A 132 6.47 61.85 -12.89
C GLU A 132 5.35 62.59 -12.15
N ASP A 133 4.97 62.14 -10.94
CA ASP A 133 3.95 62.80 -10.13
C ASP A 133 4.36 64.23 -9.76
N VAL A 134 5.63 64.44 -9.38
CA VAL A 134 6.18 65.78 -9.10
C VAL A 134 6.11 66.66 -10.35
N LEU A 135 6.50 66.14 -11.52
CA LEU A 135 6.41 66.89 -12.78
C LEU A 135 4.97 67.23 -13.16
N GLN A 136 4.02 66.30 -12.95
CA GLN A 136 2.60 66.55 -13.19
C GLN A 136 2.05 67.63 -12.25
N GLN A 137 2.46 67.61 -10.99
CA GLN A 137 2.07 68.63 -10.02
C GLN A 137 2.60 70.01 -10.42
N GLN A 138 3.89 70.11 -10.78
CA GLN A 138 4.49 71.34 -11.30
C GLN A 138 3.76 71.86 -12.56
N HIS A 139 3.34 70.97 -13.47
CA HIS A 139 2.53 71.35 -14.62
C HIS A 139 1.14 71.87 -14.26
N ARG A 140 0.51 71.35 -13.19
CA ARG A 140 -0.78 71.86 -12.71
C ARG A 140 -0.62 73.25 -12.09
N ASP A 141 0.42 73.43 -11.28
CA ASP A 141 0.71 74.69 -10.58
C ASP A 141 1.01 75.81 -11.59
N THR A 142 1.92 75.56 -12.55
CA THR A 142 2.23 76.51 -13.64
C THR A 142 0.99 76.85 -14.49
N LYS A 143 0.12 75.87 -14.77
CA LYS A 143 -1.14 76.11 -15.49
C LYS A 143 -2.13 76.94 -14.67
N ALA A 144 -2.16 76.79 -13.35
CA ALA A 144 -2.99 77.59 -12.47
C ALA A 144 -2.50 79.04 -12.42
N GLU A 145 -1.20 79.26 -12.27
CA GLU A 145 -0.56 80.58 -12.34
C GLU A 145 -0.88 81.28 -13.67
N LEU A 146 -0.77 80.56 -14.79
CA LEU A 146 -1.06 81.12 -16.11
C LEU A 146 -2.53 81.55 -16.26
N ARG A 147 -3.47 80.87 -15.60
CA ARG A 147 -4.88 81.28 -15.55
C ARG A 147 -5.06 82.57 -14.76
N VAL A 148 -4.37 82.72 -13.63
CA VAL A 148 -4.39 83.95 -12.82
C VAL A 148 -3.86 85.13 -13.64
N VAL A 149 -2.72 84.97 -14.31
CA VAL A 149 -2.15 86.00 -15.20
C VAL A 149 -3.11 86.36 -16.31
N LYS A 150 -3.73 85.36 -16.96
CA LYS A 150 -4.72 85.59 -18.02
C LYS A 150 -5.93 86.36 -17.51
N GLN A 151 -6.42 86.04 -16.31
CA GLN A 151 -7.56 86.73 -15.71
C GLN A 151 -7.22 88.19 -15.40
N LEU A 152 -6.06 88.44 -14.79
CA LEU A 152 -5.57 89.79 -14.50
C LEU A 152 -5.42 90.62 -15.78
N LEU A 153 -4.90 90.03 -16.86
CA LEU A 153 -4.80 90.69 -18.17
C LEU A 153 -6.19 91.04 -18.75
N MET A 154 -7.15 90.11 -18.65
CA MET A 154 -8.52 90.34 -19.13
C MET A 154 -9.26 91.39 -18.32
N ASP A 155 -9.04 91.44 -17.01
CA ASP A 155 -9.60 92.47 -16.14
C ASP A 155 -8.98 93.84 -16.46
N ALA A 156 -7.68 93.90 -16.71
CA ALA A 156 -6.97 95.11 -17.15
C ALA A 156 -7.50 95.67 -18.48
N LEU A 157 -7.77 94.80 -19.44
CA LEU A 157 -8.35 95.17 -20.73
C LEU A 157 -9.79 95.67 -20.62
N ARG A 158 -10.51 95.33 -19.54
CA ARG A 158 -11.87 95.80 -19.27
C ARG A 158 -11.91 97.13 -18.50
N SER A 159 -10.90 97.44 -17.70
CA SER A 159 -10.79 98.69 -16.93
C SER A 159 -9.81 99.69 -17.57
N SER A 160 -10.23 100.31 -18.67
CA SER A 160 -9.42 101.28 -19.45
C SER A 160 -9.07 102.62 -18.73
N SER A 161 -9.15 102.72 -17.40
CA SER A 161 -8.75 103.94 -16.67
C SER A 161 -7.64 103.77 -15.63
N GLU A 162 -7.10 102.56 -15.40
CA GLU A 162 -6.06 102.32 -14.38
C GLU A 162 -4.88 101.46 -14.89
N ALA A 163 -4.42 101.72 -16.12
CA ALA A 163 -3.34 100.94 -16.77
C ALA A 163 -2.02 100.91 -15.96
N SER A 164 -1.69 101.97 -15.22
CA SER A 164 -0.40 102.10 -14.51
C SER A 164 -0.25 101.18 -13.29
N ASN A 165 -1.32 100.86 -12.55
CA ASN A 165 -1.23 100.00 -11.36
C ASN A 165 -1.15 98.50 -11.71
N ILE A 166 -1.62 98.14 -12.90
CA ILE A 166 -1.65 96.74 -13.36
C ILE A 166 -0.30 96.35 -13.98
N GLU A 167 0.37 97.29 -14.65
CA GLU A 167 1.71 97.08 -15.22
C GLU A 167 2.73 96.70 -14.13
N SER A 168 2.77 97.42 -13.01
CA SER A 168 3.65 97.08 -11.88
C SER A 168 3.33 95.73 -11.22
N ARG A 169 2.05 95.31 -11.20
CA ARG A 169 1.67 93.98 -10.68
C ARG A 169 1.99 92.84 -11.65
N LEU A 170 1.83 93.07 -12.96
CA LEU A 170 2.24 92.11 -13.98
C LEU A 170 3.76 91.95 -14.01
N GLU A 171 4.51 93.04 -13.83
CA GLU A 171 5.97 93.01 -13.78
C GLU A 171 6.48 92.27 -12.52
N HIS A 172 5.83 92.45 -11.37
CA HIS A 172 6.12 91.68 -10.16
C HIS A 172 5.87 90.18 -10.37
N ILE A 173 4.71 89.82 -10.94
CA ILE A 173 4.36 88.41 -11.19
C ILE A 173 5.33 87.80 -12.21
N LEU A 174 5.63 88.50 -13.31
CA LEU A 174 6.60 88.03 -14.31
C LEU A 174 8.00 87.86 -13.71
N GLN A 175 8.40 88.72 -12.79
CA GLN A 175 9.68 88.62 -12.10
C GLN A 175 9.72 87.45 -11.10
N GLU A 176 8.62 87.19 -10.39
CA GLU A 176 8.47 85.99 -9.55
C GLU A 176 8.46 84.69 -10.39
N THR A 177 7.73 84.65 -11.51
CA THR A 177 7.72 83.48 -12.41
C THR A 177 9.10 83.26 -13.05
N ARG A 178 9.81 84.35 -13.40
CA ARG A 178 11.18 84.28 -13.92
C ARG A 178 12.18 83.74 -12.90
N ASN A 179 12.05 84.15 -11.64
CA ASN A 179 12.89 83.64 -10.55
C ASN A 179 12.59 82.17 -10.23
N ALA A 180 11.33 81.74 -10.31
CA ALA A 180 10.93 80.35 -10.12
C ALA A 180 11.42 79.41 -11.24
N LEU A 181 11.47 79.91 -12.48
CA LEU A 181 12.00 79.14 -13.63
C LEU A 181 13.53 79.00 -13.59
N LEU A 182 14.25 80.02 -13.11
CA LEU A 182 15.72 79.99 -13.02
C LEU A 182 16.26 79.09 -11.89
N GLN A 183 15.45 78.79 -10.86
CA GLN A 183 15.86 77.89 -9.77
C GLN A 183 15.72 76.40 -10.12
N ASN A 184 15.00 76.04 -11.19
CA ASN A 184 14.73 74.64 -11.55
C ASN A 184 15.61 74.08 -12.68
N ASP A 185 16.51 74.87 -13.27
CA ASP A 185 17.34 74.46 -14.43
C ASP A 185 18.76 73.99 -14.05
N HIS A 186 18.98 73.60 -12.78
CA HIS A 186 20.24 73.01 -12.31
C HIS A 186 20.02 71.56 -11.83
N GLY A 187 19.77 70.66 -12.78
CA GLY A 187 19.49 69.26 -12.45
C GLY A 187 19.61 68.30 -13.63
N GLN A 188 20.82 68.17 -14.17
CA GLN A 188 21.38 66.99 -14.84
C GLN A 188 20.45 66.09 -15.68
N THR A 189 20.64 66.15 -17.00
CA THR A 189 20.39 65.03 -17.91
C THR A 189 21.14 63.76 -17.47
N PRO A 190 20.56 62.58 -17.68
CA PRO A 190 21.25 61.62 -18.53
C PRO A 190 20.36 61.00 -19.61
N LYS A 191 21.01 60.79 -20.76
CA LYS A 191 20.55 60.07 -21.95
C LYS A 191 20.24 58.60 -21.62
N GLY A 192 19.17 58.07 -22.21
CA GLY A 192 18.87 56.63 -22.20
C GLY A 192 17.83 56.30 -23.28
N THR A 193 18.33 55.73 -24.37
CA THR A 193 17.65 55.37 -25.62
C THR A 193 17.05 53.96 -25.54
N HIS A 194 16.04 53.67 -26.40
CA HIS A 194 15.47 52.36 -26.78
C HIS A 194 14.31 51.83 -25.90
N SER A 195 13.29 51.12 -26.37
CA SER A 195 12.76 50.77 -27.71
C SER A 195 11.51 49.89 -27.48
N LEU A 196 10.45 50.16 -28.23
CA LEU A 196 9.38 49.28 -28.77
C LEU A 196 8.84 48.02 -28.03
N SER A 197 7.49 47.98 -27.99
CA SER A 197 6.54 46.88 -28.30
C SER A 197 6.67 45.54 -27.54
N THR A 198 5.59 44.84 -27.17
CA THR A 198 4.52 44.39 -28.06
C THR A 198 3.35 43.84 -27.22
N SER A 199 2.15 44.23 -27.61
CA SER A 199 0.87 43.59 -27.28
C SER A 199 0.73 42.24 -27.99
N GLU A 200 0.18 41.22 -27.34
CA GLU A 200 -0.68 40.26 -28.05
C GLU A 200 -1.68 39.58 -27.10
N SER A 201 -2.93 39.94 -27.32
CA SER A 201 -4.14 39.25 -26.90
C SER A 201 -4.42 38.08 -27.83
N THR A 202 -4.88 36.95 -27.30
CA THR A 202 -5.73 36.03 -28.09
C THR A 202 -6.79 35.41 -27.19
N GLN A 203 -8.05 35.64 -27.58
CA GLN A 203 -9.25 34.98 -27.07
C GLN A 203 -9.66 33.83 -28.01
N ASP A 204 -10.40 32.89 -27.40
CA ASP A 204 -11.43 31.99 -27.94
C ASP A 204 -11.03 30.82 -28.86
N VAL A 205 -11.54 29.62 -28.54
CA VAL A 205 -12.79 29.07 -29.13
C VAL A 205 -13.11 27.66 -28.58
N LEU A 206 -14.29 27.58 -27.96
CA LEU A 206 -15.35 26.56 -27.96
C LEU A 206 -15.11 25.03 -27.95
N GLU A 207 -15.88 24.43 -27.04
CA GLU A 207 -16.39 23.05 -26.94
C GLU A 207 -16.80 22.36 -28.25
N LYS A 208 -16.61 21.02 -28.28
CA LYS A 208 -17.55 20.08 -28.90
C LYS A 208 -17.55 18.73 -28.17
N LYS A 209 -18.73 18.36 -27.67
CA LYS A 209 -19.11 17.01 -27.20
C LYS A 209 -19.40 16.09 -28.40
N SER A 210 -18.91 14.85 -28.36
CA SER A 210 -19.52 13.72 -29.09
C SER A 210 -19.27 12.37 -28.41
N VAL A 211 -20.38 11.80 -27.96
CA VAL A 211 -20.81 10.41 -27.71
C VAL A 211 -19.84 9.23 -27.98
N SER A 212 -19.55 8.52 -26.87
CA SER A 212 -19.35 7.08 -26.57
C SER A 212 -18.82 6.06 -27.59
N VAL A 213 -17.63 5.55 -27.25
CA VAL A 213 -17.24 4.12 -27.27
C VAL A 213 -16.50 3.89 -25.92
N PRO A 214 -16.57 2.73 -25.22
CA PRO A 214 -15.80 2.53 -23.99
C PRO A 214 -14.33 2.35 -24.36
N VAL A 215 -13.68 3.48 -24.64
CA VAL A 215 -12.25 3.58 -24.84
C VAL A 215 -11.66 3.85 -23.48
N THR A 216 -10.75 2.98 -23.06
CA THR A 216 -9.87 3.27 -21.93
C THR A 216 -9.18 4.59 -22.21
N HIS A 217 -9.54 5.66 -21.50
CA HIS A 217 -8.98 6.98 -21.68
C HIS A 217 -8.20 7.38 -20.43
N TRP A 218 -7.18 8.22 -20.66
CA TRP A 218 -6.35 8.77 -19.60
C TRP A 218 -6.81 10.17 -19.26
N GLU A 219 -7.05 10.43 -17.99
CA GLU A 219 -7.52 11.73 -17.47
C GLU A 219 -6.59 12.21 -16.35
N ASN A 220 -6.38 13.52 -16.24
CA ASN A 220 -5.61 14.10 -15.13
C ASN A 220 -6.52 14.27 -13.91
N ALA A 221 -5.97 14.02 -12.72
CA ALA A 221 -6.64 14.21 -11.46
C ALA A 221 -5.67 14.67 -10.36
N VAL A 222 -6.22 15.30 -9.32
CA VAL A 222 -5.50 15.66 -8.09
C VAL A 222 -5.99 14.76 -6.97
N PHE A 223 -5.04 14.23 -6.18
CA PHE A 223 -5.34 13.38 -5.04
C PHE A 223 -5.56 14.19 -3.76
N GLY A 224 -6.70 13.97 -3.11
CA GLY A 224 -6.96 14.41 -1.75
C GLY A 224 -6.92 13.23 -0.78
N ARG A 225 -5.96 13.24 0.15
CA ARG A 225 -5.86 12.24 1.22
C ARG A 225 -7.08 12.31 2.14
N MET A 226 -7.59 11.13 2.54
CA MET A 226 -8.64 10.98 3.54
C MET A 226 -8.18 10.07 4.67
N ALA A 227 -8.92 10.02 5.78
CA ALA A 227 -8.59 9.15 6.91
C ALA A 227 -8.46 7.66 6.54
N HIS A 228 -9.15 7.20 5.48
CA HIS A 228 -8.97 5.85 4.94
C HIS A 228 -8.96 5.90 3.40
N GLY A 229 -7.78 5.87 2.79
CA GLY A 229 -7.59 6.04 1.35
C GLY A 229 -7.60 7.50 0.92
N GLY A 230 -8.36 7.79 -0.13
CA GLY A 230 -8.57 9.17 -0.55
C GLY A 230 -9.46 9.31 -1.78
N VAL A 231 -9.48 10.51 -2.33
CA VAL A 231 -10.29 10.88 -3.48
C VAL A 231 -9.43 11.46 -4.58
N LEU A 232 -9.70 11.07 -5.82
CA LEU A 232 -9.11 11.67 -7.01
C LEU A 232 -10.14 12.60 -7.65
N GLN A 233 -9.82 13.88 -7.73
CA GLN A 233 -10.63 14.89 -8.38
C GLN A 233 -10.06 15.18 -9.76
N THR A 234 -10.83 14.86 -10.80
CA THR A 234 -10.46 15.13 -12.19
C THR A 234 -10.64 16.61 -12.55
N GLU A 235 -9.98 17.07 -13.62
CA GLU A 235 -10.20 18.41 -14.19
C GLU A 235 -11.66 18.64 -14.58
N ALA A 236 -12.38 17.58 -14.99
CA ALA A 236 -13.82 17.63 -15.30
C ALA A 236 -14.72 17.73 -14.05
N GLY A 237 -14.14 17.72 -12.85
CA GLY A 237 -14.86 17.80 -11.57
C GLY A 237 -15.47 16.47 -11.10
N ALA A 238 -15.16 15.35 -11.75
CA ALA A 238 -15.57 14.02 -11.28
C ALA A 238 -14.65 13.54 -10.15
N PHE A 239 -15.25 12.85 -9.17
CA PHE A 239 -14.55 12.33 -7.99
C PHE A 239 -14.53 10.80 -7.99
N TYR A 240 -13.35 10.22 -7.79
CA TYR A 240 -13.17 8.77 -7.69
C TYR A 240 -12.55 8.43 -6.34
N ARG A 241 -13.21 7.56 -5.57
CA ARG A 241 -12.67 7.09 -4.29
C ARG A 241 -11.66 5.97 -4.54
N ILE A 242 -10.51 6.06 -3.88
CA ILE A 242 -9.48 5.02 -3.89
C ILE A 242 -9.23 4.52 -2.48
N THR A 243 -8.86 3.25 -2.37
CA THR A 243 -8.61 2.59 -1.09
C THR A 243 -7.21 2.95 -0.57
N GLU A 244 -7.00 2.76 0.73
CA GLU A 244 -5.69 2.94 1.37
C GLU A 244 -4.60 2.06 0.70
N LEU A 245 -4.98 0.86 0.27
CA LEU A 245 -4.09 -0.02 -0.48
C LEU A 245 -3.62 0.61 -1.80
N MET A 246 -4.51 1.28 -2.52
CA MET A 246 -4.14 1.97 -3.76
C MET A 246 -3.24 3.17 -3.46
N VAL A 247 -3.55 3.95 -2.42
CA VAL A 247 -2.71 5.07 -1.98
C VAL A 247 -1.28 4.61 -1.68
N GLN A 248 -1.13 3.51 -0.94
CA GLN A 248 0.18 2.90 -0.64
C GLN A 248 0.85 2.30 -1.87
N GLN A 249 0.09 1.68 -2.77
CA GLN A 249 0.64 1.05 -3.98
C GLN A 249 1.26 2.08 -4.94
N TYR A 250 0.66 3.27 -5.03
CA TYR A 250 1.10 4.35 -5.92
C TYR A 250 1.86 5.47 -5.20
N ASP A 251 2.12 5.30 -3.89
CA ASP A 251 2.84 6.24 -3.04
C ASP A 251 2.29 7.67 -3.11
N LEU A 252 0.96 7.79 -3.06
CA LEU A 252 0.28 9.07 -3.26
C LEU A 252 0.26 9.90 -1.97
N GLU A 253 0.72 11.14 -2.08
CA GLU A 253 0.68 12.18 -1.04
C GLU A 253 -0.40 13.22 -1.34
N HIS A 254 -0.93 13.89 -0.33
CA HIS A 254 -1.97 14.92 -0.47
C HIS A 254 -1.58 15.98 -1.52
N GLU A 255 -2.53 16.35 -2.38
CA GLU A 255 -2.33 17.19 -3.58
C GLU A 255 -1.44 16.60 -4.68
N ALA A 256 -1.10 15.30 -4.64
CA ALA A 256 -0.39 14.66 -5.74
C ALA A 256 -1.18 14.77 -7.05
N GLN A 257 -0.48 15.18 -8.10
CA GLN A 257 -1.05 15.23 -9.45
C GLN A 257 -0.81 13.89 -10.12
N VAL A 258 -1.89 13.30 -10.62
CA VAL A 258 -1.87 11.97 -11.22
C VAL A 258 -2.59 11.95 -12.56
N ARG A 259 -2.25 10.96 -13.37
CA ARG A 259 -3.01 10.60 -14.56
C ARG A 259 -3.65 9.24 -14.33
N ILE A 260 -4.98 9.19 -14.37
CA ILE A 260 -5.76 7.98 -14.15
C ILE A 260 -6.18 7.36 -15.48
N GLN A 261 -6.12 6.04 -15.57
CA GLN A 261 -6.71 5.28 -16.66
C GLN A 261 -8.07 4.74 -16.22
N LEU A 262 -9.13 5.11 -16.93
CA LEU A 262 -10.49 4.70 -16.62
C LEU A 262 -10.99 3.62 -17.58
N ASP A 263 -11.61 2.57 -17.03
CA ASP A 263 -12.42 1.60 -17.77
C ASP A 263 -13.81 1.51 -17.12
N ALA A 264 -14.85 1.91 -17.85
CA ALA A 264 -16.24 1.93 -17.37
C ALA A 264 -16.39 2.53 -15.95
N ASN A 265 -15.79 3.70 -15.70
CA ASN A 265 -15.74 4.42 -14.42
C ASN A 265 -14.97 3.74 -13.28
N ARG A 266 -14.17 2.72 -13.59
CA ARG A 266 -13.22 2.12 -12.64
C ARG A 266 -11.81 2.57 -12.98
N ILE A 267 -11.04 2.87 -11.95
CA ILE A 267 -9.62 3.18 -12.10
C ILE A 267 -8.88 1.85 -12.36
N VAL A 268 -8.24 1.76 -13.51
CA VAL A 268 -7.42 0.62 -13.93
C VAL A 268 -5.97 0.83 -13.53
N ASP A 269 -5.47 2.04 -13.71
CA ASP A 269 -4.08 2.41 -13.44
C ASP A 269 -3.98 3.88 -13.02
N ILE A 270 -2.95 4.21 -12.25
CA ILE A 270 -2.63 5.56 -11.78
C ILE A 270 -1.16 5.82 -12.08
N LYS A 271 -0.88 6.88 -12.84
CA LYS A 271 0.48 7.38 -13.08
C LYS A 271 0.68 8.67 -12.31
N LEU A 272 1.62 8.65 -11.39
CA LEU A 272 2.06 9.85 -10.70
C LEU A 272 2.73 10.82 -11.68
N LEU A 273 2.30 12.08 -11.67
CA LEU A 273 2.91 13.17 -12.42
C LEU A 273 3.73 14.08 -11.51
N PHE A 274 3.21 14.34 -10.30
CA PHE A 274 3.86 15.17 -9.28
C PHE A 274 3.56 14.60 -7.89
N GLN A 275 4.62 14.40 -7.10
CA GLN A 275 4.53 13.97 -5.70
C GLN A 275 4.00 15.16 -4.89
N GLY A 276 2.85 14.99 -4.25
CA GLY A 276 2.22 16.03 -3.43
C GLY A 276 3.01 16.33 -2.14
N ASP A 277 2.30 16.74 -1.09
CA ASP A 277 2.89 16.97 0.23
C ASP A 277 1.87 16.64 1.33
N ASP A 278 2.14 15.57 2.09
CA ASP A 278 1.28 15.16 3.20
C ASP A 278 1.30 16.13 4.40
N THR A 279 2.26 17.07 4.49
CA THR A 279 2.26 18.09 5.55
C THR A 279 1.13 19.12 5.40
N LEU A 280 0.60 19.26 4.18
CA LEU A 280 -0.56 20.11 3.88
C LEU A 280 -1.89 19.36 4.05
N SER A 281 -1.84 18.06 4.33
CA SER A 281 -3.01 17.22 4.50
C SER A 281 -3.77 17.56 5.79
N PRO A 282 -5.11 17.60 5.76
CA PRO A 282 -5.92 17.61 6.99
C PRO A 282 -5.89 16.24 7.70
N ILE A 283 -5.16 15.26 7.19
CA ILE A 283 -5.06 13.92 7.77
C ILE A 283 -3.71 13.75 8.43
N LEU A 284 -3.70 13.64 9.75
CA LEU A 284 -2.52 13.32 10.54
C LEU A 284 -2.29 11.81 10.55
N GLN A 285 -1.09 11.38 10.21
CA GLN A 285 -0.70 9.97 10.17
C GLN A 285 0.21 9.66 11.35
N LEU A 286 -0.13 8.65 12.15
CA LEU A 286 0.58 8.29 13.37
C LEU A 286 0.85 6.79 13.45
N THR A 287 1.93 6.44 14.13
CA THR A 287 2.18 5.07 14.61
C THR A 287 1.79 4.94 16.07
N GLY A 288 1.31 3.77 16.47
CA GLY A 288 0.82 3.57 17.82
C GLY A 288 0.56 2.12 18.20
N THR A 289 -0.10 1.92 19.32
CA THR A 289 -0.54 0.61 19.80
C THR A 289 -2.03 0.62 20.14
N ILE A 290 -2.68 -0.54 19.97
CA ILE A 290 -4.09 -0.71 20.32
C ILE A 290 -4.23 -0.95 21.83
N GLN A 291 -5.19 -0.27 22.47
CA GLN A 291 -5.57 -0.49 23.87
C GLN A 291 -7.08 -0.62 24.03
N LEU A 292 -7.50 -1.51 24.92
CA LEU A 292 -8.89 -1.59 25.37
C LEU A 292 -9.06 -0.72 26.62
N GLY A 293 -9.92 0.31 26.53
CA GLY A 293 -10.23 1.17 27.67
C GLY A 293 -11.25 0.57 28.63
N GLU A 294 -11.42 1.21 29.79
CA GLU A 294 -12.30 0.78 30.88
C GLU A 294 -13.78 0.66 30.49
N SER A 295 -14.22 1.37 29.45
CA SER A 295 -15.59 1.31 28.92
C SER A 295 -15.75 0.35 27.72
N TYR A 296 -14.84 -0.62 27.57
CA TYR A 296 -14.79 -1.53 26.40
C TYR A 296 -14.66 -0.79 25.05
N GLN A 297 -14.16 0.45 25.08
CA GLN A 297 -13.88 1.23 23.88
C GLN A 297 -12.43 1.01 23.46
N TRP A 298 -12.22 0.74 22.18
CA TRP A 298 -10.89 0.55 21.60
C TRP A 298 -10.25 1.90 21.26
N TYR A 299 -8.98 2.06 21.63
CA TYR A 299 -8.18 3.24 21.37
C TYR A 299 -6.88 2.90 20.63
N CYS A 300 -6.43 3.83 19.79
CA CYS A 300 -5.05 3.91 19.31
C CYS A 300 -4.28 4.89 20.20
N LEU A 301 -3.15 4.46 20.75
CA LEU A 301 -2.23 5.30 21.52
C LEU A 301 -1.08 5.70 20.62
N SER A 302 -0.81 6.99 20.49
CA SER A 302 0.37 7.45 19.75
C SER A 302 1.65 6.93 20.39
N THR A 303 2.60 6.48 19.56
CA THR A 303 3.96 6.12 20.02
C THR A 303 4.72 7.34 20.54
N GLU A 304 4.46 8.52 19.98
CA GLU A 304 5.12 9.77 20.37
C GLU A 304 4.59 10.31 21.70
N ASP A 305 3.27 10.19 21.92
CA ASP A 305 2.61 10.61 23.16
C ASP A 305 1.53 9.57 23.58
N PRO A 306 1.89 8.63 24.47
CA PRO A 306 0.95 7.61 24.97
C PRO A 306 -0.21 8.17 25.80
N GLN A 307 -0.18 9.45 26.22
CA GLN A 307 -1.32 10.07 26.88
C GLN A 307 -2.43 10.44 25.88
N GLN A 308 -2.08 10.61 24.61
CA GLN A 308 -3.03 10.86 23.53
C GLN A 308 -3.67 9.56 23.08
N ARG A 309 -4.94 9.39 23.46
CA ARG A 309 -5.76 8.23 23.12
C ARG A 309 -6.81 8.65 22.08
N TYR A 310 -6.78 7.99 20.93
CA TYR A 310 -7.72 8.24 19.85
C TYR A 310 -8.72 7.09 19.77
N PRO A 311 -10.03 7.33 19.95
CA PRO A 311 -11.02 6.28 19.83
C PRO A 311 -11.01 5.70 18.42
N ILE A 312 -10.99 4.38 18.29
CA ILE A 312 -11.00 3.71 16.99
C ILE A 312 -12.40 3.83 16.40
N HIS A 313 -12.48 4.16 15.12
CA HIS A 313 -13.75 4.26 14.41
C HIS A 313 -14.46 2.89 14.37
N TYR A 314 -15.76 2.87 14.66
CA TYR A 314 -16.55 1.62 14.76
C TYR A 314 -16.42 0.70 13.53
N LYS A 315 -16.41 1.26 12.31
CA LYS A 315 -16.18 0.49 11.06
C LYS A 315 -14.87 -0.31 11.06
N ASP A 316 -13.82 0.20 11.69
CA ASP A 316 -12.54 -0.51 11.73
C ASP A 316 -12.56 -1.59 12.81
N ILE A 317 -13.27 -1.36 13.92
CA ILE A 317 -13.52 -2.37 14.96
C ILE A 317 -14.31 -3.57 14.39
N GLU A 318 -15.26 -3.31 13.49
CA GLU A 318 -16.07 -4.35 12.85
C GLU A 318 -15.28 -5.19 11.84
N VAL A 319 -14.28 -4.59 11.19
CA VAL A 319 -13.52 -5.22 10.10
C VAL A 319 -12.23 -5.86 10.59
N LEU A 320 -11.61 -5.31 11.63
CA LEU A 320 -10.31 -5.74 12.14
C LEU A 320 -10.48 -6.55 13.42
N THR A 321 -9.74 -7.67 13.51
CA THR A 321 -9.59 -8.39 14.78
C THR A 321 -8.59 -7.65 15.65
N LEU A 322 -9.11 -6.77 16.52
CA LEU A 322 -8.29 -5.97 17.44
C LEU A 322 -7.90 -6.79 18.67
N THR A 323 -6.62 -6.74 19.02
CA THR A 323 -6.09 -7.27 20.28
C THR A 323 -5.28 -6.17 20.94
N GLU A 324 -5.36 -6.10 22.28
CA GLU A 324 -4.56 -5.16 23.06
C GLU A 324 -3.06 -5.38 22.83
N GLY A 325 -2.32 -4.27 22.72
CA GLY A 325 -0.87 -4.25 22.53
C GLY A 325 -0.40 -4.38 21.08
N ILE A 326 -1.27 -4.61 20.10
CA ILE A 326 -0.88 -4.69 18.69
C ILE A 326 -0.38 -3.32 18.21
N PRO A 327 0.84 -3.21 17.65
CA PRO A 327 1.29 -1.99 17.00
C PRO A 327 0.49 -1.75 15.71
N CYS A 328 0.19 -0.50 15.44
CA CYS A 328 -0.63 -0.08 14.31
C CYS A 328 -0.14 1.23 13.69
N PHE A 329 -0.52 1.44 12.43
CA PHE A 329 -0.44 2.72 11.74
C PHE A 329 -1.87 3.20 11.50
N PHE A 330 -2.16 4.42 11.90
CA PHE A 330 -3.52 4.97 11.89
C PHE A 330 -3.52 6.44 11.51
N ASN A 331 -4.64 6.86 10.93
CA ASN A 331 -4.87 8.20 10.45
C ASN A 331 -5.96 8.89 11.29
N ILE A 332 -5.81 10.19 11.52
CA ILE A 332 -6.80 11.04 12.19
C ILE A 332 -7.10 12.21 11.27
N ASP A 333 -8.38 12.51 11.08
CA ASP A 333 -8.81 13.71 10.36
C ASP A 333 -8.80 14.90 11.32
N THR A 334 -7.97 15.92 11.07
CA THR A 334 -7.85 17.12 11.92
C THR A 334 -8.82 18.23 11.53
N SER A 335 -9.65 18.03 10.49
CA SER A 335 -10.69 19.00 10.12
C SER A 335 -11.71 19.19 11.25
N GLU A 336 -12.40 20.33 11.33
CA GLU A 336 -13.42 20.58 12.38
C GLU A 336 -14.72 19.75 12.24
N SER A 337 -14.69 18.59 11.57
CA SER A 337 -15.86 17.73 11.38
C SER A 337 -16.21 16.92 12.64
N GLU A 338 -17.46 16.48 12.80
CA GLU A 338 -17.87 15.60 13.92
C GLU A 338 -17.12 14.26 13.96
N PHE A 339 -16.53 13.84 12.83
CA PHE A 339 -15.78 12.59 12.69
C PHE A 339 -14.26 12.75 12.90
N SER A 340 -13.78 13.97 13.16
CA SER A 340 -12.37 14.35 13.31
C SER A 340 -11.66 13.75 14.53
N ARG A 341 -12.40 13.08 15.41
CA ARG A 341 -11.86 12.56 16.66
C ARG A 341 -11.57 11.07 16.64
N TYR A 342 -11.89 10.38 15.54
CA TYR A 342 -11.73 8.94 15.45
C TYR A 342 -10.47 8.56 14.66
N ALA A 343 -9.72 7.61 15.22
CA ALA A 343 -8.62 6.97 14.52
C ALA A 343 -9.17 5.97 13.48
N ARG A 344 -8.65 6.05 12.26
CA ARG A 344 -8.83 5.03 11.21
C ARG A 344 -7.56 4.21 11.08
N ILE A 345 -7.67 2.90 11.23
CA ILE A 345 -6.52 2.00 11.20
C ILE A 345 -6.20 1.67 9.74
N SER A 346 -5.01 2.08 9.30
CA SER A 346 -4.50 1.82 7.96
C SER A 346 -3.71 0.52 7.88
N ARG A 347 -3.02 0.14 8.97
CA ARG A 347 -2.26 -1.11 9.04
C ARG A 347 -2.12 -1.61 10.48
N LEU A 348 -2.25 -2.93 10.65
CA LEU A 348 -1.85 -3.63 11.87
C LEU A 348 -0.51 -4.34 11.65
N PHE A 349 0.40 -4.21 12.60
CA PHE A 349 1.68 -4.93 12.61
C PHE A 349 1.55 -6.14 13.50
N THR A 350 0.81 -7.15 13.05
CA THR A 350 0.80 -8.45 13.72
C THR A 350 2.02 -9.25 13.27
N GLU A 351 2.73 -9.85 14.23
CA GLU A 351 3.68 -10.95 13.96
C GLU A 351 2.87 -12.19 13.53
N LEU A 352 2.32 -12.17 12.32
CA LEU A 352 1.87 -13.38 11.65
C LEU A 352 3.08 -14.01 10.96
N PRO A 353 3.27 -15.35 11.05
CA PRO A 353 4.39 -16.02 10.39
C PRO A 353 4.38 -15.68 8.90
N GLU A 354 5.55 -15.30 8.38
CA GLU A 354 5.78 -14.87 6.98
C GLU A 354 5.57 -16.02 5.96
N GLU A 355 4.36 -16.57 5.84
CA GLU A 355 4.04 -17.56 4.79
C GLU A 355 3.14 -17.01 3.68
N ASN A 356 2.66 -15.76 3.75
CA ASN A 356 1.76 -15.20 2.75
C ASN A 356 2.21 -13.83 2.19
N ARG A 357 3.47 -13.74 1.73
CA ARG A 357 3.82 -12.77 0.68
C ARG A 357 3.76 -13.47 -0.68
N PRO A 358 2.94 -13.01 -1.64
CA PRO A 358 3.03 -13.47 -3.01
C PRO A 358 4.34 -12.94 -3.60
N THR A 359 5.41 -13.72 -3.48
CA THR A 359 6.61 -13.50 -4.27
C THR A 359 6.21 -13.63 -5.74
N LYS A 360 6.53 -12.60 -6.53
CA LYS A 360 6.37 -12.57 -7.99
C LYS A 360 7.19 -13.71 -8.61
N ASN A 361 6.64 -14.92 -8.61
CA ASN A 361 7.30 -16.08 -9.19
C ASN A 361 7.04 -16.12 -10.70
N LYS A 362 8.15 -15.99 -11.43
CA LYS A 362 8.30 -16.15 -12.87
C LYS A 362 7.58 -17.44 -13.32
N LYS A 363 6.67 -17.29 -14.28
CA LYS A 363 6.01 -18.40 -14.98
C LYS A 363 7.08 -19.27 -15.65
N LYS A 364 7.25 -20.52 -15.19
CA LYS A 364 7.80 -21.60 -16.02
C LYS A 364 6.65 -22.40 -16.62
N PRO A 365 6.73 -22.82 -17.89
CA PRO A 365 5.67 -23.58 -18.53
C PRO A 365 5.72 -25.02 -18.01
N VAL A 366 4.65 -25.47 -17.36
CA VAL A 366 4.51 -26.88 -16.95
C VAL A 366 3.92 -27.63 -18.13
N ALA A 367 4.72 -28.56 -18.66
CA ALA A 367 4.29 -29.54 -19.64
C ALA A 367 3.21 -30.46 -19.04
N ASN A 368 2.19 -30.73 -19.86
CA ASN A 368 1.08 -31.63 -19.60
C ASN A 368 1.55 -33.00 -19.10
N LEU A 369 1.16 -33.38 -17.88
CA LEU A 369 1.02 -34.79 -17.51
C LEU A 369 -0.32 -34.98 -16.79
N ALA A 370 -1.27 -35.55 -17.53
CA ALA A 370 -2.54 -36.02 -17.01
C ALA A 370 -2.32 -37.13 -15.97
N LYS A 371 -2.53 -36.81 -14.69
CA LYS A 371 -2.72 -37.81 -13.63
C LYS A 371 -4.13 -37.69 -13.11
N ARG A 372 -4.93 -38.73 -13.39
CA ARG A 372 -6.22 -39.01 -12.75
C ARG A 372 -5.98 -39.03 -11.24
N LYS A 373 -6.45 -38.00 -10.53
CA LYS A 373 -6.38 -37.92 -9.06
C LYS A 373 -7.51 -38.77 -8.48
N ASN A 374 -7.14 -39.68 -7.58
CA ASN A 374 -8.05 -40.38 -6.68
C ASN A 374 -8.97 -39.35 -6.00
N LYS A 375 -10.29 -39.64 -5.98
CA LYS A 375 -11.24 -38.84 -5.20
C LYS A 375 -10.86 -38.96 -3.71
N PRO A 376 -10.67 -37.84 -2.98
CA PRO A 376 -10.46 -37.89 -1.54
C PRO A 376 -11.68 -38.49 -0.85
N SER A 377 -11.47 -39.20 0.27
CA SER A 377 -12.55 -39.75 1.08
C SER A 377 -13.43 -38.62 1.64
N PRO A 378 -14.76 -38.77 1.65
CA PRO A 378 -15.66 -37.80 2.28
C PRO A 378 -15.32 -37.67 3.77
N PHE A 379 -15.28 -36.45 4.29
CA PHE A 379 -14.87 -36.14 5.66
C PHE A 379 -15.90 -35.29 6.44
N LEU A 380 -16.98 -34.84 5.79
CA LEU A 380 -18.10 -34.12 6.41
C LEU A 380 -19.44 -34.85 6.17
N GLU A 381 -19.41 -36.19 6.12
CA GLU A 381 -20.62 -36.99 5.92
C GLU A 381 -21.64 -36.77 7.05
N GLY A 382 -22.89 -36.50 6.67
CA GLY A 382 -23.99 -36.24 7.59
C GLY A 382 -24.06 -34.81 8.16
N TYR A 383 -23.14 -33.91 7.78
CA TYR A 383 -23.16 -32.49 8.15
C TYR A 383 -23.78 -31.63 7.06
N THR A 384 -24.47 -30.56 7.44
CA THR A 384 -25.09 -29.62 6.51
C THR A 384 -24.28 -28.34 6.40
N VAL A 385 -23.86 -27.97 5.20
CA VAL A 385 -23.09 -26.76 4.94
C VAL A 385 -23.87 -25.81 4.03
N ALA A 386 -24.07 -24.58 4.49
CA ALA A 386 -24.63 -23.52 3.65
C ALA A 386 -23.52 -22.69 3.01
N VAL A 387 -23.67 -22.35 1.73
CA VAL A 387 -22.87 -21.31 1.08
C VAL A 387 -23.79 -20.16 0.69
N VAL A 388 -23.50 -18.97 1.23
CA VAL A 388 -24.21 -17.74 0.90
C VAL A 388 -23.34 -16.94 -0.06
N GLY A 389 -23.85 -16.77 -1.27
CA GLY A 389 -23.19 -16.00 -2.31
C GLY A 389 -22.58 -16.81 -3.44
N GLY A 390 -22.29 -16.13 -4.55
CA GLY A 390 -21.73 -16.73 -5.76
C GLY A 390 -22.67 -17.68 -6.52
N MET A 391 -22.14 -18.30 -7.58
CA MET A 391 -22.92 -19.21 -8.42
C MET A 391 -22.94 -20.64 -7.84
N LYS A 392 -24.14 -21.20 -7.63
CA LYS A 392 -24.37 -22.57 -7.11
C LYS A 392 -23.44 -23.62 -7.73
N LYS A 393 -23.37 -23.64 -9.06
CA LYS A 393 -22.59 -24.61 -9.85
C LYS A 393 -21.09 -24.64 -9.50
N TRP A 394 -20.54 -23.58 -8.90
CA TRP A 394 -19.12 -23.52 -8.55
C TRP A 394 -18.81 -24.15 -7.20
N VAL A 395 -19.76 -24.08 -6.28
CA VAL A 395 -19.57 -24.47 -4.88
C VAL A 395 -20.18 -25.85 -4.60
N GLU A 396 -21.26 -26.21 -5.30
CA GLU A 396 -21.99 -27.47 -5.16
C GLU A 396 -21.06 -28.68 -5.24
N GLN A 397 -20.32 -28.82 -6.35
CA GLN A 397 -19.40 -29.95 -6.52
C GLN A 397 -18.35 -30.02 -5.41
N THR A 398 -17.84 -28.87 -4.95
CA THR A 398 -16.78 -28.81 -3.94
C THR A 398 -17.28 -29.26 -2.58
N VAL A 399 -18.49 -28.89 -2.21
CA VAL A 399 -19.13 -29.27 -0.94
C VAL A 399 -19.64 -30.72 -1.01
N THR A 400 -20.28 -31.14 -2.11
CA THR A 400 -20.75 -32.52 -2.25
C THR A 400 -19.60 -33.52 -2.29
N ASP A 401 -18.44 -33.13 -2.84
CA ASP A 401 -17.23 -33.97 -2.83
C ASP A 401 -16.70 -34.26 -1.40
N THR A 402 -17.06 -33.46 -0.39
CA THR A 402 -16.69 -33.71 1.02
C THR A 402 -17.68 -34.62 1.76
N GLY A 403 -18.81 -34.96 1.13
CA GLY A 403 -19.90 -35.75 1.73
C GLY A 403 -20.93 -34.93 2.52
N ALA A 404 -20.79 -33.60 2.58
CA ALA A 404 -21.74 -32.73 3.27
C ALA A 404 -23.03 -32.49 2.45
N GLU A 405 -24.16 -32.30 3.14
CA GLU A 405 -25.38 -31.79 2.54
C GLU A 405 -25.22 -30.30 2.21
N PHE A 406 -25.58 -29.93 0.98
CA PHE A 406 -25.28 -28.61 0.45
C PHE A 406 -26.53 -27.73 0.32
N ILE A 407 -26.50 -26.57 0.98
CA ILE A 407 -27.52 -25.52 0.87
C ILE A 407 -26.89 -24.29 0.24
N HIS A 408 -27.56 -23.67 -0.72
CA HIS A 408 -27.06 -22.49 -1.44
C HIS A 408 -28.11 -21.38 -1.50
N ASP A 409 -27.62 -20.15 -1.44
CA ASP A 409 -28.41 -18.95 -1.76
C ASP A 409 -27.64 -18.07 -2.76
N ASP A 410 -28.34 -17.68 -3.83
CA ASP A 410 -27.85 -16.88 -4.96
C ASP A 410 -28.04 -15.37 -4.77
N GLU A 411 -28.18 -14.94 -3.51
CA GLU A 411 -28.20 -13.56 -3.01
C GLU A 411 -29.48 -12.79 -3.29
N LYS A 412 -30.49 -13.39 -3.95
CA LYS A 412 -31.69 -12.66 -4.40
C LYS A 412 -32.79 -12.56 -3.34
N GLN A 413 -32.90 -13.52 -2.40
CA GLN A 413 -33.86 -13.47 -1.29
C GLN A 413 -33.46 -14.41 -0.13
N ILE A 414 -32.65 -13.93 0.83
CA ILE A 414 -32.25 -14.74 2.01
C ILE A 414 -33.42 -15.23 2.85
N LYS A 415 -34.54 -14.51 2.83
CA LYS A 415 -35.80 -14.89 3.50
C LYS A 415 -36.24 -16.32 3.16
N ARG A 416 -35.80 -16.89 2.02
CA ARG A 416 -36.10 -18.27 1.61
C ARG A 416 -35.27 -19.31 2.36
N ILE A 417 -34.04 -18.98 2.75
CA ILE A 417 -33.12 -19.91 3.43
C ILE A 417 -32.97 -19.62 4.92
N THR A 418 -33.53 -18.54 5.46
CA THR A 418 -33.42 -18.18 6.89
C THR A 418 -33.77 -19.34 7.82
N ALA A 419 -34.86 -20.06 7.56
CA ALA A 419 -35.26 -21.23 8.36
C ALA A 419 -34.36 -22.47 8.18
N ALA A 420 -33.60 -22.51 7.08
CA ALA A 420 -32.61 -23.55 6.83
C ALA A 420 -31.24 -23.17 7.44
N LEU A 421 -30.88 -21.89 7.44
CA LEU A 421 -29.63 -21.37 8.02
C LEU A 421 -29.53 -21.62 9.52
N THR A 422 -30.63 -21.63 10.26
CA THR A 422 -30.62 -21.96 11.69
C THR A 422 -30.37 -23.45 11.97
N LYS A 423 -30.44 -24.30 10.95
CA LYS A 423 -30.30 -25.77 11.06
C LYS A 423 -29.01 -26.30 10.45
N VAL A 424 -28.17 -25.45 9.87
CA VAL A 424 -26.92 -25.89 9.25
C VAL A 424 -25.81 -26.02 10.29
N ASP A 425 -24.78 -26.78 9.93
CA ASP A 425 -23.60 -27.02 10.76
C ASP A 425 -22.48 -26.02 10.53
N ALA A 426 -22.44 -25.41 9.35
CA ALA A 426 -21.50 -24.35 9.03
C ALA A 426 -22.01 -23.48 7.89
N VAL A 427 -21.58 -22.21 7.88
CA VAL A 427 -21.89 -21.26 6.82
C VAL A 427 -20.61 -20.71 6.19
N PHE A 428 -20.53 -20.75 4.87
CA PHE A 428 -19.44 -20.15 4.10
C PHE A 428 -19.96 -18.97 3.28
N LEU A 429 -19.31 -17.82 3.45
CA LEU A 429 -19.75 -16.55 2.91
C LEU A 429 -18.81 -16.14 1.78
N LEU A 430 -19.33 -16.05 0.56
CA LEU A 430 -18.59 -15.49 -0.57
C LEU A 430 -19.00 -14.03 -0.76
N LEU A 431 -18.12 -13.11 -0.38
CA LEU A 431 -18.37 -11.68 -0.59
C LEU A 431 -18.10 -11.33 -2.05
N THR A 432 -19.17 -11.00 -2.76
CA THR A 432 -19.11 -10.45 -4.12
C THR A 432 -19.51 -8.97 -4.09
N ALA A 433 -19.18 -8.21 -5.14
CA ALA A 433 -19.49 -6.78 -5.22
C ALA A 433 -21.00 -6.46 -5.11
N THR A 434 -21.86 -7.46 -5.24
CA THR A 434 -23.33 -7.34 -5.18
C THR A 434 -23.95 -7.98 -3.94
N SER A 435 -23.17 -8.63 -3.06
CA SER A 435 -23.71 -9.55 -2.05
C SER A 435 -23.96 -8.94 -0.67
N HIS A 436 -23.73 -7.64 -0.47
CA HIS A 436 -23.62 -7.05 0.87
C HIS A 436 -24.85 -7.30 1.76
N GLU A 437 -26.06 -6.92 1.33
CA GLU A 437 -27.25 -6.98 2.19
C GLU A 437 -27.63 -8.42 2.60
N SER A 438 -27.57 -9.36 1.65
CA SER A 438 -27.83 -10.76 1.93
C SER A 438 -26.74 -11.35 2.83
N THR A 439 -25.45 -11.13 2.54
CA THR A 439 -24.39 -11.66 3.40
C THR A 439 -24.49 -11.16 4.85
N TRP A 440 -24.90 -9.91 5.08
CA TRP A 440 -25.11 -9.37 6.44
C TRP A 440 -26.24 -10.08 7.19
N GLN A 441 -27.41 -10.23 6.55
CA GLN A 441 -28.55 -10.93 7.17
C GLN A 441 -28.20 -12.38 7.51
N ALA A 442 -27.45 -13.07 6.66
CA ALA A 442 -26.97 -14.42 6.96
C ALA A 442 -26.05 -14.45 8.18
N ILE A 443 -25.12 -13.49 8.31
CA ILE A 443 -24.20 -13.42 9.45
C ILE A 443 -24.97 -13.22 10.76
N GLU A 444 -25.96 -12.33 10.78
CA GLU A 444 -26.78 -12.06 11.97
C GLU A 444 -27.49 -13.34 12.45
N ILE A 445 -28.21 -14.02 11.55
CA ILE A 445 -28.93 -15.26 11.84
C ILE A 445 -27.99 -16.35 12.39
N VAL A 446 -26.82 -16.48 11.78
CA VAL A 446 -25.84 -17.55 12.07
C VAL A 446 -25.10 -17.27 13.38
N LYS A 447 -24.84 -16.00 13.71
CA LYS A 447 -24.31 -15.59 15.02
C LYS A 447 -25.32 -15.81 16.13
N GLU A 448 -26.59 -15.44 15.93
CA GLU A 448 -27.67 -15.71 16.90
C GLU A 448 -27.83 -17.20 17.19
N ALA A 449 -27.65 -18.06 16.17
CA ALA A 449 -27.74 -19.51 16.30
C ALA A 449 -26.44 -20.20 16.78
N GLY A 450 -25.36 -19.44 17.04
CA GLY A 450 -24.08 -20.01 17.46
C GLY A 450 -23.40 -20.90 16.40
N ILE A 451 -23.70 -20.67 15.12
CA ILE A 451 -23.21 -21.49 14.01
C ILE A 451 -21.86 -20.92 13.51
N PRO A 452 -20.84 -21.77 13.28
CA PRO A 452 -19.56 -21.30 12.78
C PRO A 452 -19.70 -20.79 11.34
N HIS A 453 -19.16 -19.60 11.09
CA HIS A 453 -19.15 -18.97 9.77
C HIS A 453 -17.74 -18.66 9.30
N PHE A 454 -17.51 -18.83 8.00
CA PHE A 454 -16.20 -18.67 7.38
C PHE A 454 -16.30 -17.81 6.12
N ARG A 455 -15.34 -16.93 5.92
CA ARG A 455 -15.26 -16.07 4.74
C ARG A 455 -14.43 -16.77 3.67
N ILE A 456 -14.95 -16.83 2.45
CA ILE A 456 -14.19 -17.31 1.29
C ILE A 456 -13.40 -16.12 0.73
N GLU A 457 -12.10 -16.07 1.02
CA GLU A 457 -11.20 -15.03 0.51
C GLU A 457 -10.51 -15.48 -0.79
N GLY A 458 -10.54 -14.62 -1.82
CA GLY A 458 -9.82 -14.83 -3.08
C GLY A 458 -10.54 -15.72 -4.10
N SER A 459 -9.77 -16.58 -4.78
CA SER A 459 -10.29 -17.38 -5.91
C SER A 459 -11.10 -18.61 -5.45
N LYS A 460 -12.01 -19.05 -6.34
CA LYS A 460 -12.93 -20.20 -6.20
C LYS A 460 -12.27 -21.49 -5.65
N SER A 461 -10.96 -21.63 -5.81
CA SER A 461 -10.16 -22.78 -5.35
C SER A 461 -10.00 -22.86 -3.82
N ASN A 462 -10.31 -21.80 -3.06
CA ASN A 462 -10.06 -21.73 -1.62
C ASN A 462 -11.12 -22.46 -0.76
N LEU A 463 -12.33 -22.69 -1.29
CA LEU A 463 -13.42 -23.31 -0.52
C LEU A 463 -13.08 -24.73 -0.04
N ARG A 464 -12.39 -25.53 -0.86
CA ARG A 464 -12.00 -26.89 -0.47
C ARG A 464 -11.02 -26.89 0.70
N GLN A 465 -10.04 -25.99 0.67
CA GLN A 465 -9.05 -25.88 1.74
C GLN A 465 -9.73 -25.41 3.03
N LEU A 466 -10.61 -24.40 2.93
CA LEU A 466 -11.38 -23.91 4.06
C LEU A 466 -12.25 -25.00 4.72
N LEU A 467 -12.87 -25.88 3.94
CA LEU A 467 -13.64 -27.03 4.46
C LEU A 467 -12.73 -28.03 5.19
N ILE A 468 -11.53 -28.29 4.67
CA ILE A 468 -10.55 -29.20 5.29
C ILE A 468 -10.03 -28.60 6.61
N ASP A 469 -9.59 -27.35 6.58
CA ASP A 469 -8.94 -26.69 7.71
C ASP A 469 -9.90 -26.50 8.90
N ASN A 470 -11.20 -26.36 8.62
CA ASN A 470 -12.21 -26.12 9.64
C ASN A 470 -13.07 -27.34 9.95
N GLN A 471 -12.74 -28.54 9.44
CA GLN A 471 -13.56 -29.74 9.64
C GLN A 471 -13.82 -30.04 11.12
N GLU A 472 -12.82 -29.87 12.00
CA GLU A 472 -12.94 -30.15 13.43
C GLU A 472 -13.85 -29.14 14.12
N ARG A 473 -13.77 -27.87 13.72
CA ARG A 473 -14.64 -26.80 14.24
C ARG A 473 -16.11 -27.02 13.88
N ILE A 474 -16.36 -27.50 12.67
CA ILE A 474 -17.73 -27.84 12.22
C ILE A 474 -18.28 -29.01 13.05
N ARG A 475 -17.44 -30.02 13.36
CA ARG A 475 -17.84 -31.16 14.19
C ARG A 475 -18.14 -30.75 15.63
N GLN A 476 -17.23 -30.02 16.25
CA GLN A 476 -17.37 -29.53 17.63
C GLN A 476 -18.62 -28.66 17.80
N ALA A 477 -18.83 -27.70 16.89
CA ALA A 477 -19.99 -26.81 16.96
C ALA A 477 -21.34 -27.54 16.84
N ARG A 478 -21.38 -28.70 16.19
CA ARG A 478 -22.60 -29.54 16.15
C ARG A 478 -22.78 -30.34 17.43
N GLU A 479 -21.69 -30.88 17.99
CA GLU A 479 -21.72 -31.58 19.28
C GLU A 479 -22.20 -30.65 20.40
N ASP A 480 -21.69 -29.42 20.45
CA ASP A 480 -22.07 -28.40 21.43
C ASP A 480 -23.55 -27.95 21.34
N ARG A 481 -24.18 -28.09 20.17
CA ARG A 481 -25.60 -27.75 19.95
C ARG A 481 -26.56 -28.92 20.19
N ASN A 482 -26.04 -30.14 20.27
CA ASN A 482 -26.83 -31.35 20.55
C ASN A 482 -26.79 -31.76 22.03
N LEU A 483 -25.95 -31.10 22.83
CA LEU A 483 -25.94 -31.12 24.29
C LEU A 483 -26.91 -30.07 24.84
#